data_AF-W7KYC8-F1
#
_entry.id   AF-W7KYC8-F1
#
_cell.length_a   1.000
_cell.length_b   1.000
_cell.length_c   1.000
_cell.angle_alpha   90.00
_cell.angle_beta   90.00
_cell.angle_gamma   90.00
#
_symmetry.space_group_name_H-M   'P 1'
#
loop_
_entity.id
_entity.type
_entity.pdbx_description
1 polymer ?
#
loop_
_entity_poly.entity_id
_entity_poly.type
_entity_poly.pdbx_seq_one_letter_code
_entity_poly.pdbx_strand_id
1 'polypeptide(L)'
;MDTEIKLRISEIEQALSKLQSSANGLQPSLPSPIGENNVLDFINKLNALNRQLQQVTEAYKSVLLQNEETTRQSVQFLDESDRLLSRGIHAVQKK
;
A
#
# COMPACT_ATOMS: atom_id res chain seq x y z
N MET A 1 14.39 7.04 28.03
CA MET A 1 14.29 7.09 26.55
C MET A 1 12.81 7.20 26.26
N ASP A 2 12.29 8.43 26.25
CA ASP A 2 10.89 8.68 25.92
C ASP A 2 10.85 8.91 24.41
N THR A 3 10.48 7.89 23.65
CA THR A 3 10.33 7.99 22.20
C THR A 3 9.00 8.68 21.95
N GLU A 4 9.02 10.02 22.00
CA GLU A 4 7.82 10.83 21.73
C GLU A 4 7.33 10.57 20.30
N ILE A 5 6.12 10.05 20.17
CA ILE A 5 5.50 9.77 18.87
C ILE A 5 4.95 11.08 18.32
N LYS A 6 5.70 11.71 17.41
CA LYS A 6 5.25 12.93 16.70
C LYS A 6 4.56 12.55 15.39
N LEU A 7 3.25 12.68 15.35
CA LEU A 7 2.44 12.45 14.16
C LEU A 7 2.29 13.74 13.35
N ARG A 8 2.58 13.65 12.04
CA ARG A 8 2.29 14.69 11.04
C ARG A 8 1.27 14.11 10.06
N ILE A 9 -0.01 14.15 10.44
CA ILE A 9 -1.11 13.50 9.71
C ILE A 9 -1.11 13.90 8.23
N SER A 10 -0.89 15.18 7.92
CA SER A 10 -0.84 15.68 6.54
C SER A 10 0.28 15.07 5.69
N GLU A 11 1.47 14.86 6.27
CA GLU A 11 2.61 14.27 5.56
C GLU A 11 2.39 12.78 5.32
N ILE A 12 1.79 12.09 6.30
CA ILE A 12 1.46 10.67 6.20
C ILE A 12 0.38 10.45 5.13
N GLU A 13 -0.69 11.25 5.14
CA GLU A 13 -1.75 11.21 4.12
C GLU A 13 -1.21 11.46 2.70
N GLN A 14 -0.28 12.39 2.55
CA GLN A 14 0.37 12.66 1.27
C GLN A 14 1.22 11.47 0.80
N ALA A 15 2.00 10.85 1.70
CA ALA A 15 2.79 9.68 1.41
C ALA A 15 1.93 8.47 1.02
N LEU A 16 0.83 8.23 1.76
CA LEU A 16 -0.13 7.17 1.47
C LEU A 16 -0.82 7.37 0.13
N SER A 17 -1.25 8.60 -0.18
CA SER A 17 -1.87 8.94 -1.47
C SER A 17 -0.91 8.70 -2.65
N LYS A 18 0.37 9.03 -2.47
CA LYS A 18 1.41 8.77 -3.47
C LYS A 18 1.67 7.27 -3.66
N LEU A 19 1.68 6.49 -2.58
CA LEU A 19 1.82 5.04 -2.61
C LEU A 19 0.64 4.42 -3.35
N GLN A 20 -0.59 4.79 -3.02
CA GLN A 20 -1.80 4.32 -3.70
C GLN A 20 -1.78 4.63 -5.19
N SER A 21 -1.41 5.85 -5.57
CA SER A 21 -1.29 6.27 -6.98
C SER A 21 -0.24 5.45 -7.73
N SER A 22 0.91 5.21 -7.09
CA SER A 22 2.01 4.42 -7.67
C SER A 22 1.66 2.95 -7.80
N ALA A 23 0.95 2.39 -6.80
CA ALA A 23 0.44 1.02 -6.82
C ALA A 23 -0.63 0.84 -7.91
N ASN A 24 -1.47 1.84 -8.14
CA ASN A 24 -2.47 1.80 -9.20
C ASN A 24 -1.87 1.94 -10.60
N GLY A 25 -0.76 2.66 -10.74
CA GLY A 25 0.02 2.76 -11.98
C GLY A 25 0.80 1.50 -12.35
N LEU A 26 0.95 0.53 -11.45
CA LEU A 26 1.48 -0.80 -11.77
C LEU A 26 0.43 -1.56 -12.58
N GLN A 27 0.52 -1.41 -13.90
CA GLN A 27 -0.24 -2.20 -14.87
C GLN A 27 0.76 -3.03 -15.67
N PRO A 28 0.76 -4.36 -15.51
CA PRO A 28 1.61 -5.22 -16.32
C PRO A 28 1.07 -5.24 -17.75
N SER A 29 1.56 -4.34 -18.60
CA SER A 29 1.33 -4.44 -20.04
C SER A 29 2.23 -5.54 -20.58
N LEU A 30 1.62 -6.64 -21.02
CA LEU A 30 2.34 -7.66 -21.73
C LEU A 30 1.96 -7.61 -23.21
N PRO A 31 2.92 -7.81 -24.12
CA PRO A 31 2.58 -8.08 -25.50
C PRO A 31 1.72 -9.34 -25.58
N SER A 32 0.76 -9.36 -26.51
CA SER A 32 0.00 -10.55 -26.89
C SER A 32 0.92 -11.76 -27.07
N PRO A 33 0.43 -13.01 -26.82
CA PRO A 33 1.26 -14.21 -26.87
C PRO A 33 2.18 -14.21 -28.08
N ILE A 34 3.49 -14.20 -27.80
CA ILE A 34 4.50 -14.12 -28.85
C ILE A 34 4.43 -15.44 -29.62
N GLY A 35 4.08 -15.38 -30.90
CA GLY A 35 4.05 -16.56 -31.78
C GLY A 35 2.86 -17.48 -31.52
N GLU A 36 1.65 -17.03 -31.85
CA GLU A 36 0.38 -17.81 -31.79
C GLU A 36 0.41 -19.16 -32.53
N ASN A 37 1.43 -19.42 -33.36
CA ASN A 37 1.65 -20.69 -34.08
C ASN A 37 3.02 -21.33 -33.84
N ASN A 38 3.78 -20.88 -32.84
CA ASN A 38 5.14 -21.39 -32.61
C ASN A 38 5.19 -22.35 -31.41
N VAL A 39 5.41 -23.64 -31.68
CA VAL A 39 5.45 -24.73 -30.68
C VAL A 39 6.82 -24.89 -30.03
N LEU A 40 7.75 -23.95 -30.27
CA LEU A 40 9.05 -23.95 -29.61
C LEU A 40 8.85 -23.82 -28.09
N ASP A 41 9.32 -24.81 -27.33
CA ASP A 41 9.28 -24.83 -25.85
C ASP A 41 9.81 -23.54 -25.21
N PHE A 42 10.72 -22.84 -25.90
CA PHE A 42 11.22 -21.54 -25.48
C PHE A 42 10.12 -20.47 -25.41
N ILE A 43 9.25 -20.41 -26.42
CA ILE A 43 8.11 -19.48 -26.48
C ILE A 43 7.11 -19.80 -25.37
N ASN A 44 6.84 -21.08 -25.12
CA ASN A 44 5.98 -21.51 -24.00
C ASN A 44 6.55 -21.10 -22.65
N LYS A 45 7.86 -21.28 -22.42
CA LYS A 45 8.54 -20.83 -21.20
C LYS A 45 8.51 -19.31 -21.04
N LEU A 46 8.67 -18.57 -22.13
CA LEU A 46 8.62 -17.10 -22.12
C LEU A 46 7.21 -16.59 -21.79
N ASN A 47 6.17 -17.19 -22.39
CA ASN A 47 4.78 -16.90 -22.06
C ASN A 47 4.44 -17.29 -20.61
N ALA A 48 4.97 -18.39 -20.08
CA ALA A 48 4.78 -18.79 -18.68
C ALA A 48 5.47 -17.83 -17.71
N LEU A 49 6.70 -17.41 -18.01
CA LEU A 49 7.45 -16.45 -17.20
C LEU A 49 6.75 -15.08 -17.18
N ASN A 50 6.23 -14.65 -18.33
CA ASN A 50 5.40 -13.45 -18.44
C ASN A 50 4.15 -13.51 -17.53
N ARG A 51 3.43 -14.64 -17.52
CA ARG A 51 2.29 -14.85 -16.62
C ARG A 51 2.71 -14.82 -15.14
N GLN A 52 3.85 -15.42 -14.80
CA GLN A 52 4.36 -15.39 -13.43
C GLN A 52 4.73 -13.97 -13.00
N LEU A 53 5.35 -13.17 -13.87
CA LEU A 53 5.65 -11.77 -13.60
C LEU A 53 4.38 -10.94 -13.39
N GLN A 54 3.32 -11.20 -14.16
CA GLN A 54 2.00 -10.61 -13.94
C GLN A 54 1.46 -10.95 -12.56
N GLN A 55 1.44 -12.23 -12.19
CA GLN A 55 0.96 -12.68 -10.89
C GLN A 55 1.73 -12.06 -9.72
N VAL A 56 3.06 -11.98 -9.83
CA VAL A 56 3.91 -11.34 -8.81
C VAL A 56 3.62 -9.85 -8.72
N THR A 57 3.43 -9.17 -9.86
CA THR A 57 3.12 -7.73 -9.89
C THR A 57 1.75 -7.44 -9.26
N GLU A 58 0.75 -8.27 -9.54
CA GLU A 58 -0.58 -8.16 -8.93
C GLU A 58 -0.54 -8.43 -7.43
N ALA A 59 0.16 -9.48 -7.00
CA ALA A 59 0.35 -9.79 -5.59
C ALA A 59 1.06 -8.65 -4.84
N TYR A 60 2.12 -8.10 -5.44
CA TYR A 60 2.85 -6.97 -4.87
C TYR A 60 1.97 -5.71 -4.77
N LYS A 61 1.17 -5.42 -5.80
CA LYS A 61 0.17 -4.34 -5.76
C LYS A 61 -0.83 -4.53 -4.62
N SER A 62 -1.33 -5.75 -4.43
CA SER A 62 -2.27 -6.05 -3.33
C SER A 62 -1.63 -5.80 -1.96
N VAL A 63 -0.39 -6.23 -1.74
CA VAL A 63 0.35 -5.98 -0.49
C VAL A 63 0.56 -4.49 -0.25
N LEU A 64 0.91 -3.72 -1.28
CA LEU A 64 1.08 -2.26 -1.18
C LEU A 64 -0.22 -1.57 -0.74
N LEU A 65 -1.35 -1.95 -1.34
CA LEU A 65 -2.66 -1.39 -0.96
C LEU A 65 -3.06 -1.79 0.46
N GLN A 66 -2.82 -3.04 0.86
CA GLN A 66 -3.09 -3.50 2.22
C GLN A 66 -2.27 -2.71 3.27
N ASN A 67 -0.99 -2.44 2.98
CA ASN A 67 -0.12 -1.67 3.85
C ASN A 67 -0.58 -0.21 3.95
N GLU A 68 -1.02 0.38 2.85
CA GLU A 68 -1.58 1.73 2.82
C GLU A 68 -2.81 1.83 3.72
N GLU A 69 -3.77 0.93 3.57
CA GLU A 69 -4.99 0.90 4.36
C GLU A 69 -4.71 0.66 5.85
N THR A 70 -3.84 -0.29 6.17
CA THR A 70 -3.45 -0.60 7.56
C THR A 70 -2.77 0.60 8.23
N THR A 71 -1.92 1.32 7.49
CA THR A 71 -1.24 2.51 7.99
C THR A 71 -2.24 3.65 8.22
N ARG A 72 -3.18 3.86 7.28
CA ARG A 72 -4.26 4.85 7.42
C ARG A 72 -5.11 4.61 8.66
N GLN A 73 -5.52 3.36 8.90
CA GLN A 73 -6.28 2.98 10.09
C GLN A 73 -5.47 3.23 11.38
N SER A 74 -4.18 2.90 11.37
CA SER A 74 -3.30 3.13 12.53
C SER A 74 -3.17 4.62 12.87
N VAL A 75 -3.04 5.48 11.85
CA VAL A 75 -2.99 6.94 12.04
C VAL A 75 -4.31 7.47 12.59
N GLN A 76 -5.45 7.00 12.08
CA GLN A 76 -6.77 7.39 12.59
C GLN A 76 -6.96 6.98 14.05
N PHE A 77 -6.56 5.75 14.40
CA PHE A 77 -6.62 5.27 15.78
C PHE A 77 -5.77 6.12 16.73
N LEU A 78 -4.58 6.53 16.29
CA LEU A 78 -3.70 7.41 17.07
C LEU A 78 -4.28 8.82 17.24
N ASP A 79 -4.87 9.41 16.19
CA ASP A 79 -5.54 10.72 16.27
C ASP A 79 -6.76 10.68 17.21
N GLU A 80 -7.57 9.62 17.12
CA GLU A 80 -8.71 9.44 18.02
C GLU A 80 -8.27 9.27 19.48
N SER A 81 -7.23 8.47 19.71
CA SER A 81 -6.67 8.26 21.05
C SER A 81 -6.12 9.56 21.65
N ASP A 82 -5.42 10.38 20.85
CA ASP A 82 -4.91 11.69 21.29
C ASP A 82 -6.04 12.67 21.64
N ARG A 83 -7.09 12.71 20.81
CA ARG A 83 -8.30 13.51 21.08
C ARG A 83 -9.02 13.08 22.36
N LEU A 84 -9.12 11.77 22.61
CA LEU A 84 -9.71 11.23 23.84
C LEU A 84 -8.87 11.58 25.07
N LEU A 85 -7.54 11.44 25.00
CA LEU A 85 -6.63 11.85 26.07
C LEU A 85 -6.76 13.34 26.38
N SER A 86 -6.72 14.19 25.36
CA SER A 86 -6.85 15.64 25.50
C SER A 86 -8.15 16.02 26.21
N ARG A 87 -9.28 15.42 25.81
CA ARG A 87 -10.59 15.62 26.48
C ARG A 87 -10.56 15.17 27.94
N GLY A 88 -9.95 14.03 28.24
CA GLY A 88 -9.79 13.52 29.60
C GLY A 88 -8.97 14.47 30.49
N ILE A 89 -7.85 14.99 29.98
CA ILE A 89 -7.00 15.95 30.68
C ILE A 89 -7.77 17.26 30.95
N HIS A 90 -8.50 17.78 29.96
CA HIS A 90 -9.31 18.99 30.14
C HIS A 90 -10.47 18.82 31.13
N ALA A 91 -11.05 17.61 31.25
CA ALA A 91 -12.07 17.32 32.24
C ALA A 91 -11.53 17.27 33.68
N VAL A 92 -10.28 16.80 33.86
CA VAL A 92 -9.60 16.75 35.15
C VAL A 92 -9.17 18.14 35.64
N GLN A 93 -8.76 19.05 34.73
CA GLN A 93 -8.39 20.42 35.10
C GLN A 93 -9.56 21.34 35.52
N LYS A 94 -10.82 20.94 35.28
CA LYS A 94 -12.02 21.71 35.67
C LYS A 94 -12.60 21.33 37.04
N LYS A 95 -12.01 20.36 37.75
CA LYS A 95 -12.33 20.02 39.14
C LYS A 95 -11.30 20.61 40.08
#